data_AF-A0A6J0VBB8-F1
#
_entry.id   AF-A0A6J0VBB8-F1
#
_cell.length_a   1.000
_cell.length_b   1.000
_cell.length_c   1.000
_cell.angle_alpha   90.00
_cell.angle_beta   90.00
_cell.angle_gamma   90.00
#
_symmetry.space_group_name_H-M   'P 1'
#
loop_
_entity.id
_entity.type
_entity.pdbx_description
1 polymer ?
#
loop_
_entity_poly.entity_id
_entity_poly.type
_entity_poly.pdbx_seq_one_letter_code
_entity_poly.pdbx_strand_id
1 'polypeptide(L)'
;MSPAGLVCDRRLLQRYIRESFELEDRLSQCRMLPLLQQPVPLPLVGFNLREWATKTNPSKGKEVLLDLVKLVEGITAAQQELNQGCPSVLLQQLFEKTSFFVLQLQNFRWQEQDVPGQPGGTPRLILESNLRKIFQTYKQLLRGKLHFLFSDLRKDLCSEGDSA
;
A
#
# COMPACT_ATOMS: atom_id res chain seq x y z
N MET A 1 14.71 5.99 8.67
CA MET A 1 13.78 5.41 9.66
C MET A 1 13.89 3.90 9.59
N SER A 2 13.93 3.19 10.72
CA SER A 2 13.96 1.72 10.73
C SER A 2 12.56 1.15 10.46
N PRO A 3 12.44 -0.04 9.85
CA PRO A 3 11.14 -0.69 9.66
C PRO A 3 10.38 -0.91 10.98
N ALA A 4 11.10 -1.20 12.07
CA ALA A 4 10.51 -1.31 13.41
C ALA A 4 9.92 0.01 13.91
N GLY A 5 10.60 1.15 13.69
CA GLY A 5 10.08 2.47 14.06
C GLY A 5 8.76 2.80 13.35
N LEU A 6 8.63 2.42 12.08
CA LEU A 6 7.38 2.58 11.32
C LEU A 6 6.23 1.74 11.89
N VAL A 7 6.50 0.50 12.31
CA VAL A 7 5.49 -0.42 12.88
C VAL A 7 5.07 0.02 14.29
N CYS A 8 6.04 0.41 15.12
CA CYS A 8 5.79 0.75 16.53
C CYS A 8 5.13 2.12 16.72
N ASP A 9 5.35 3.10 15.84
CA ASP A 9 4.63 4.38 15.87
C ASP A 9 3.21 4.25 15.30
N ARG A 10 2.23 4.03 16.18
CA ARG A 10 0.80 3.96 15.82
C ARG A 10 0.29 5.23 15.13
N ARG A 11 0.82 6.40 15.47
CA ARG A 11 0.35 7.70 14.95
C ARG A 11 0.77 7.86 13.50
N LEU A 12 1.91 7.29 13.13
CA LEU A 12 2.45 7.40 11.79
C LEU A 12 1.57 6.72 10.74
N LEU A 13 1.17 5.47 10.95
CA LEU A 13 0.28 4.81 10.00
C LEU A 13 -1.09 5.52 9.91
N GLN A 14 -1.64 5.96 11.04
CA GLN A 14 -2.90 6.71 11.04
C GLN A 14 -2.80 8.03 10.26
N ARG A 15 -1.64 8.69 10.32
CA ARG A 15 -1.35 9.85 9.48
C ARG A 15 -1.37 9.50 8.00
N TYR A 16 -0.68 8.43 7.56
CA TYR A 16 -0.72 8.00 6.17
C TYR A 16 -2.13 7.62 5.69
N ILE A 17 -2.91 6.96 6.55
CA ILE A 17 -4.31 6.64 6.25
C ILE A 17 -5.08 7.93 5.98
N ARG A 18 -5.04 8.91 6.90
CA ARG A 18 -5.71 10.21 6.71
C ARG A 18 -5.23 10.93 5.44
N GLU A 19 -3.93 11.03 5.24
CA GLU A 19 -3.35 11.67 4.05
C GLU A 19 -3.80 10.99 2.74
N SER A 20 -4.10 9.70 2.75
CA SER A 20 -4.65 9.01 1.57
C SER A 20 -6.07 9.43 1.22
N PHE A 21 -6.90 9.76 2.21
CA PHE A 21 -8.21 10.36 1.95
C PHE A 21 -8.06 11.77 1.40
N GLU A 22 -7.15 12.57 1.97
CA GLU A 22 -6.88 13.93 1.52
C GLU A 22 -6.34 13.97 0.08
N LEU A 23 -5.48 13.01 -0.30
CA LEU A 23 -4.99 12.89 -1.67
C LEU A 23 -6.10 12.55 -2.67
N GLU A 24 -6.98 11.60 -2.33
CA GLU A 24 -8.13 11.27 -3.19
C GLU A 24 -9.13 12.44 -3.29
N ASP A 25 -9.36 13.17 -2.19
CA ASP A 25 -10.22 14.35 -2.18
C ASP A 25 -9.63 15.48 -3.04
N ARG A 26 -8.35 15.81 -2.88
CA ARG A 26 -7.64 16.79 -3.71
C ARG A 26 -7.65 16.40 -5.20
N LEU A 27 -7.59 15.11 -5.51
CA LEU A 27 -7.74 14.65 -6.89
C LEU A 27 -9.12 15.02 -7.44
N SER A 28 -10.18 14.83 -6.65
CA SER A 28 -11.55 15.19 -7.05
C SER A 28 -11.74 16.69 -7.32
N GLN A 29 -10.90 17.54 -6.71
CA GLN A 29 -10.90 18.99 -6.90
C GLN A 29 -10.12 19.43 -8.15
N CYS A 30 -9.37 18.54 -8.82
CA CYS A 30 -8.74 18.88 -10.08
C CYS A 30 -9.82 19.17 -11.15
N ARG A 31 -9.72 20.32 -11.83
CA ARG A 31 -10.68 20.75 -12.86
C ARG A 31 -10.87 19.74 -14.00
N MET A 32 -9.83 18.98 -14.32
CA MET A 32 -9.83 17.95 -15.35
C MET A 32 -9.16 16.69 -14.82
N LEU A 33 -9.87 15.56 -14.94
CA LEU A 33 -9.39 14.22 -14.64
C LEU A 33 -9.58 13.36 -15.89
N PRO A 34 -8.62 13.34 -16.82
CA PRO A 34 -8.74 12.50 -18.00
C PRO A 34 -8.68 11.01 -17.59
N LEU A 35 -9.32 10.18 -18.41
CA LEU A 35 -9.04 8.74 -18.39
C LEU A 35 -7.67 8.50 -19.04
N LEU A 36 -6.94 7.51 -18.51
CA LEU A 36 -5.72 7.02 -19.15
C LEU A 36 -6.07 6.36 -20.48
N GLN A 37 -5.30 6.67 -21.50
CA GLN A 37 -5.45 6.08 -22.83
C GLN A 37 -5.04 4.60 -22.80
N GLN A 38 -3.96 4.27 -22.08
CA GLN A 38 -3.59 2.90 -21.80
C GLN A 38 -4.02 2.51 -20.39
N PRO A 39 -4.94 1.53 -20.23
CA PRO A 39 -5.28 1.02 -18.92
C PRO A 39 -4.04 0.48 -18.20
N VAL A 40 -3.84 0.88 -16.94
CA VAL A 40 -2.70 0.41 -16.15
C VAL A 40 -3.09 -0.79 -15.28
N PRO A 41 -2.17 -1.76 -15.08
CA PRO A 41 -2.44 -2.88 -14.20
C PRO A 41 -2.34 -2.44 -12.74
N LEU A 42 -3.41 -2.61 -11.97
CA LEU A 42 -3.45 -2.37 -10.54
C LEU A 42 -3.69 -3.66 -9.76
N PRO A 43 -3.15 -3.79 -8.55
CA PRO A 43 -3.51 -4.91 -7.69
C PRO A 43 -4.98 -4.83 -7.29
N LEU A 44 -5.67 -5.97 -7.34
CA LEU A 44 -7.02 -6.12 -6.82
C LEU A 44 -6.95 -6.30 -5.30
N VAL A 45 -7.11 -5.18 -4.60
CA VAL A 45 -6.88 -5.12 -3.15
C VAL A 45 -8.15 -5.44 -2.37
N GLY A 46 -8.47 -6.73 -2.28
CA GLY A 46 -9.47 -7.26 -1.38
C GLY A 46 -8.92 -7.47 0.04
N PHE A 47 -9.77 -7.35 1.06
CA PHE A 47 -9.41 -7.69 2.44
C PHE A 47 -10.49 -8.58 3.06
N ASN A 48 -10.14 -9.84 3.34
CA ASN A 48 -10.97 -10.77 4.08
C ASN A 48 -10.29 -11.07 5.42
N LEU A 49 -10.89 -10.62 6.53
CA LEU A 49 -10.28 -10.77 7.85
C LEU A 49 -10.12 -12.24 8.27
N ARG A 50 -11.03 -13.13 7.85
CA ARG A 50 -10.95 -14.57 8.17
C ARG A 50 -9.78 -15.23 7.44
N GLU A 51 -9.60 -14.94 6.16
CA GLU A 51 -8.44 -15.41 5.39
C GLU A 51 -7.14 -14.78 5.91
N TRP A 52 -7.16 -13.50 6.29
CA TRP A 52 -6.01 -12.82 6.84
C TRP A 52 -5.52 -13.48 8.14
N ALA A 53 -6.44 -13.86 9.02
CA ALA A 53 -6.12 -14.47 10.31
C ALA A 53 -5.39 -15.82 10.18
N THR A 54 -5.52 -16.54 9.06
CA THR A 54 -4.85 -17.84 8.84
C THR A 54 -3.44 -17.70 8.26
N LYS A 55 -3.02 -16.49 7.86
CA LYS A 55 -1.70 -16.25 7.25
C LYS A 55 -0.63 -15.93 8.30
N THR A 56 0.60 -16.38 8.04
CA THR A 56 1.79 -16.00 8.82
C THR A 56 2.18 -14.55 8.52
N ASN A 57 2.88 -13.88 9.46
CA ASN A 57 3.36 -12.51 9.25
C ASN A 57 4.31 -12.37 8.04
N PRO A 58 5.24 -13.31 7.78
CA PRO A 58 6.01 -13.34 6.54
C PRO A 58 5.14 -13.39 5.27
N SER A 59 4.13 -14.26 5.23
CA SER A 59 3.21 -14.36 4.07
C SER A 59 2.41 -13.08 3.85
N LYS A 60 1.84 -12.51 4.92
CA LYS A 60 1.15 -11.21 4.89
C LYS A 60 2.05 -10.09 4.40
N GLY A 61 3.29 -10.04 4.88
CA GLY A 61 4.31 -9.07 4.49
C GLY A 61 4.63 -9.13 2.99
N LYS A 62 4.90 -10.34 2.49
CA LYS A 62 5.14 -10.58 1.06
C LYS A 62 3.95 -10.17 0.20
N GLU A 63 2.73 -10.54 0.59
CA GLU A 63 1.50 -10.18 -0.14
C GLU A 63 1.34 -8.65 -0.25
N VAL A 64 1.48 -7.93 0.86
CA VAL A 64 1.37 -6.46 0.88
C VAL A 64 2.49 -5.81 0.07
N LEU A 65 3.72 -6.33 0.15
CA LEU A 65 4.84 -5.83 -0.63
C LEU A 65 4.58 -5.98 -2.13
N LEU A 66 4.11 -7.15 -2.57
CA LEU A 66 3.81 -7.39 -3.99
C LEU A 66 2.68 -6.48 -4.50
N ASP A 67 1.62 -6.27 -3.71
CA ASP A 67 0.57 -5.31 -4.05
C ASP A 67 1.13 -3.89 -4.18
N LEU A 68 1.96 -3.44 -3.24
CA LEU A 68 2.56 -2.10 -3.27
C LEU A 68 3.51 -1.91 -4.46
N VAL A 69 4.36 -2.89 -4.77
CA VAL A 69 5.23 -2.87 -5.96
C VAL A 69 4.37 -2.72 -7.22
N LYS A 70 3.30 -3.49 -7.32
CA LYS A 70 2.42 -3.43 -8.48
C LYS A 70 1.69 -2.08 -8.61
N LEU A 71 1.31 -1.49 -7.49
CA LEU A 71 0.74 -0.16 -7.47
C LEU A 71 1.76 0.91 -7.92
N VAL A 72 3.02 0.81 -7.50
CA VAL A 72 4.10 1.71 -7.97
C VAL A 72 4.28 1.62 -9.49
N GLU A 73 4.26 0.41 -10.07
CA GLU A 73 4.28 0.23 -11.52
C GLU A 73 3.11 0.94 -12.20
N GLY A 74 1.89 0.75 -11.68
CA GLY A 74 0.68 1.40 -12.23
C GLY A 74 0.70 2.93 -12.12
N ILE A 75 1.20 3.48 -11.00
CA ILE A 75 1.41 4.92 -10.83
C ILE A 75 2.43 5.44 -11.83
N THR A 76 3.55 4.74 -11.99
CA THR A 76 4.62 5.13 -12.92
C THR A 76 4.12 5.16 -14.36
N ALA A 77 3.33 4.17 -14.77
CA ALA A 77 2.69 4.14 -16.09
C ALA A 77 1.70 5.32 -16.27
N ALA A 78 0.88 5.63 -15.25
CA ALA A 78 -0.02 6.78 -15.31
C ALA A 78 0.72 8.13 -15.40
N GLN A 79 1.88 8.26 -14.75
CA GLN A 79 2.73 9.46 -14.83
C GLN A 79 3.34 9.68 -16.23
N GLN A 80 3.59 8.61 -16.98
CA GLN A 80 4.08 8.72 -18.37
C GLN A 80 3.06 9.38 -19.29
N GLU A 81 1.76 9.15 -19.05
CA GLU A 81 0.68 9.82 -19.78
C GLU A 81 0.33 11.20 -19.20
N LEU A 82 0.42 11.37 -17.88
CA LEU A 82 -0.01 12.58 -17.16
C LEU A 82 1.19 13.28 -16.50
N ASN A 83 1.97 13.99 -17.32
CA ASN A 83 3.20 14.66 -16.90
C ASN A 83 3.03 16.14 -16.49
N GLN A 84 1.81 16.70 -16.56
CA GLN A 84 1.54 18.10 -16.26
C GLN A 84 0.21 18.29 -15.51
N GLY A 85 0.07 19.45 -14.85
CA GLY A 85 -1.16 19.86 -14.18
C GLY A 85 -1.41 19.23 -12.81
N CYS A 86 -2.59 19.51 -12.25
CA CYS A 86 -3.03 19.06 -10.92
C CYS A 86 -2.88 17.54 -10.70
N PRO A 87 -3.31 16.66 -11.64
CA PRO A 87 -3.20 15.22 -11.45
C PRO A 87 -1.75 14.73 -11.37
N SER A 88 -0.83 15.34 -12.12
CA SER A 88 0.58 14.95 -12.14
C SER A 88 1.27 15.20 -10.80
N VAL A 89 1.00 16.34 -10.16
CA VAL A 89 1.51 16.67 -8.83
C VAL A 89 1.00 15.66 -7.79
N LEU A 90 -0.27 15.28 -7.86
CA LEU A 90 -0.85 14.31 -6.94
C LEU A 90 -0.33 12.89 -7.17
N LEU A 91 -0.11 12.49 -8.42
CA LEU A 91 0.52 11.22 -8.77
C LEU A 91 1.95 11.13 -8.23
N GLN A 92 2.73 12.22 -8.31
CA GLN A 92 4.07 12.27 -7.73
C GLN A 92 4.04 12.07 -6.20
N GLN A 93 3.11 12.76 -5.51
CA GLN A 93 2.94 12.56 -4.07
C GLN A 93 2.52 11.13 -3.73
N LEU A 94 1.66 10.52 -4.55
CA LEU A 94 1.24 9.13 -4.38
C LEU A 94 2.40 8.15 -4.61
N PHE A 95 3.22 8.39 -5.64
CA PHE A 95 4.42 7.61 -5.93
C PHE A 95 5.37 7.61 -4.74
N GLU A 96 5.74 8.79 -4.22
CA GLU A 96 6.66 8.92 -3.09
C GLU A 96 6.17 8.18 -1.84
N LYS A 97 4.88 8.33 -1.52
CA LYS A 97 4.27 7.68 -0.36
C LYS A 97 4.15 6.16 -0.53
N THR A 98 3.87 5.68 -1.73
CA THR A 98 3.77 4.23 -2.01
C THR A 98 5.16 3.59 -2.00
N SER A 99 6.12 4.22 -2.68
CA SER A 99 7.53 3.79 -2.71
C SER A 99 8.17 3.79 -1.32
N PHE A 100 7.79 4.73 -0.44
CA PHE A 100 8.18 4.68 0.96
C PHE A 100 7.82 3.34 1.60
N PHE A 101 6.56 2.88 1.49
CA PHE A 101 6.16 1.61 2.09
C PHE A 101 6.84 0.40 1.44
N VAL A 102 7.04 0.41 0.11
CA VAL A 102 7.82 -0.63 -0.58
C VAL A 102 9.20 -0.77 0.04
N LEU A 103 9.95 0.33 0.18
CA LEU A 103 11.29 0.33 0.76
C LEU A 103 11.29 -0.16 2.22
N GLN A 104 10.28 0.21 3.01
CA GLN A 104 10.21 -0.19 4.41
C GLN A 104 9.91 -1.69 4.56
N LEU A 105 9.03 -2.24 3.72
CA LEU A 105 8.71 -3.67 3.73
C LEU A 105 9.80 -4.53 3.08
N GLN A 106 10.53 -4.04 2.08
CA GLN A 106 11.69 -4.74 1.52
C GLN A 106 12.82 -4.90 2.53
N ASN A 107 13.04 -3.86 3.34
CA ASN A 107 14.05 -3.88 4.40
C ASN A 107 13.61 -4.69 5.63
N PHE A 108 12.36 -5.16 5.66
CA PHE A 108 11.86 -6.01 6.71
C PHE A 108 12.39 -7.44 6.51
N ARG A 109 13.00 -8.02 7.55
CA ARG A 109 13.44 -9.42 7.50
C ARG A 109 12.24 -10.33 7.69
N TRP A 110 11.59 -10.70 6.60
CA TRP A 110 10.57 -11.75 6.59
C TRP A 110 11.26 -13.10 6.86
N GLN A 111 11.47 -13.44 8.14
CA GLN A 111 11.98 -14.76 8.51
C GLN A 111 10.92 -15.80 8.15
N GLU A 112 11.18 -16.55 7.08
CA GLU A 112 10.31 -17.64 6.65
C GLU A 112 10.44 -18.79 7.66
N GLN A 113 9.40 -19.01 8.45
CA GLN A 113 9.06 -20.39 8.77
C GLN A 113 8.41 -20.92 7.50
N ASP A 114 9.19 -21.61 6.66
CA ASP A 114 8.70 -22.32 5.49
C ASP A 114 7.54 -23.23 5.92
N VAL A 115 6.31 -22.80 5.65
CA VAL A 115 5.13 -23.65 5.71
C VAL A 115 4.87 -24.10 4.27
N PRO A 116 5.15 -25.37 3.93
CA PRO A 116 4.90 -25.88 2.59
C PRO A 116 3.42 -25.69 2.21
N GLY A 117 3.17 -25.01 1.09
CA GLY A 117 1.82 -24.81 0.56
C GLY A 117 1.19 -23.45 0.83
N GLN A 118 1.87 -22.48 1.46
CA GLN A 118 1.37 -21.10 1.45
C GLN A 118 1.60 -20.47 0.07
N PRO A 119 0.55 -20.06 -0.66
CA PRO A 119 0.73 -19.30 -1.88
C PRO A 119 1.36 -17.95 -1.51
N GLY A 120 2.66 -17.79 -1.78
CA GLY A 120 3.27 -16.48 -2.01
C GLY A 120 2.64 -15.91 -3.26
N GLY A 121 1.41 -15.42 -3.11
CA GLY A 121 0.49 -15.24 -4.22
C GLY A 121 0.90 -14.09 -5.11
N THR A 122 1.00 -14.35 -6.41
CA THR A 122 0.99 -13.31 -7.43
C THR A 122 -0.23 -12.41 -7.20
N PRO A 123 -0.08 -11.08 -7.11
CA PRO A 123 -1.21 -10.17 -7.00
C PRO A 123 -2.20 -10.43 -8.12
N ARG A 124 -3.49 -10.54 -7.77
CA ARG A 124 -4.54 -10.50 -8.79
C ARG A 124 -4.58 -9.10 -9.36
N LEU A 125 -4.64 -8.98 -10.67
CA LEU A 125 -4.56 -7.69 -11.36
C LEU A 125 -5.89 -7.31 -12.00
N ILE A 126 -6.15 -6.02 -12.06
CA ILE A 126 -7.21 -5.41 -12.87
C ILE A 126 -6.60 -4.33 -13.74
N LEU A 127 -7.14 -4.15 -14.94
CA LEU A 127 -6.75 -3.05 -15.83
C LEU A 127 -7.66 -1.86 -15.58
N GLU A 128 -7.08 -0.69 -15.31
CA GLU A 128 -7.83 0.50 -14.92
C GLU A 128 -7.35 1.75 -15.68
N SER A 129 -8.30 2.42 -16.33
CA SER A 129 -8.07 3.73 -16.96
C SER A 129 -8.46 4.89 -16.05
N ASN A 130 -9.25 4.63 -15.01
CA ASN A 130 -9.73 5.69 -14.13
C ASN A 130 -8.68 6.04 -13.08
N LEU A 131 -8.12 7.25 -13.16
CA LEU A 131 -7.10 7.74 -12.25
C LEU A 131 -7.53 7.64 -10.77
N ARG A 132 -8.82 7.86 -10.47
CA ARG A 132 -9.35 7.73 -9.11
C ARG A 132 -9.15 6.33 -8.54
N LYS A 133 -9.17 5.28 -9.38
CA LYS A 133 -8.95 3.90 -8.94
C LYS A 133 -7.54 3.67 -8.43
N ILE A 134 -6.53 4.34 -9.00
CA ILE A 134 -5.14 4.27 -8.52
C ILE A 134 -5.04 4.78 -7.07
N PHE A 135 -5.64 5.93 -6.78
CA PHE A 135 -5.67 6.51 -5.43
C PHE A 135 -6.51 5.66 -4.46
N GLN A 136 -7.65 5.13 -4.93
CA GLN A 136 -8.48 4.24 -4.13
C GLN A 136 -7.76 2.95 -3.75
N THR A 137 -6.98 2.37 -4.66
CA THR A 137 -6.17 1.17 -4.40
C THR A 137 -5.15 1.43 -3.29
N TYR A 138 -4.44 2.57 -3.33
CA TYR A 138 -3.55 2.98 -2.24
C TYR A 138 -4.28 3.10 -0.89
N LYS A 139 -5.39 3.86 -0.86
CA LYS A 139 -6.22 4.03 0.34
C LYS A 139 -6.71 2.68 0.89
N GLN A 140 -7.12 1.77 0.02
CA GLN A 140 -7.60 0.43 0.40
C GLN A 140 -6.49 -0.44 0.99
N LEU A 141 -5.27 -0.38 0.45
CA LEU A 141 -4.11 -1.06 1.04
C LEU A 141 -3.80 -0.54 2.44
N LEU A 142 -3.78 0.78 2.62
CA LEU A 142 -3.46 1.39 3.90
C LEU A 142 -4.50 1.06 4.97
N ARG A 143 -5.80 1.19 4.69
CA ARG A 143 -6.87 0.91 5.66
C ARG A 143 -7.11 -0.58 5.89
N GLY A 144 -6.64 -1.42 4.97
CA GLY A 144 -6.82 -2.86 4.97
C GLY A 144 -5.52 -3.57 5.32
N LYS A 145 -5.01 -4.36 4.38
CA LYS A 145 -3.89 -5.28 4.60
C LYS A 145 -2.70 -4.66 5.35
N LEU A 146 -2.27 -3.44 5.00
CA LEU A 146 -1.13 -2.80 5.66
C LEU A 146 -1.41 -2.45 7.13
N HIS A 147 -2.62 -1.96 7.43
CA HIS A 147 -3.03 -1.67 8.80
C HIS A 147 -3.04 -2.91 9.68
N PHE A 148 -3.62 -3.99 9.17
CA PHE A 148 -3.67 -5.26 9.91
C PHE A 148 -2.28 -5.91 10.00
N LEU A 149 -1.46 -5.84 8.95
CA LEU A 149 -0.06 -6.30 9.02
C LEU A 149 0.70 -5.57 10.13
N PHE A 150 0.63 -4.25 10.18
CA PHE A 150 1.32 -3.49 11.22
C PHE A 150 0.74 -3.74 12.61
N SER A 151 -0.54 -4.04 12.71
CA SER A 151 -1.16 -4.48 13.96
C SER A 151 -0.59 -5.82 14.44
N ASP A 152 -0.42 -6.77 13.53
CA ASP A 152 0.13 -8.09 13.84
C ASP A 152 1.61 -8.00 14.20
N LEU A 153 2.41 -7.33 13.36
CA LEU A 153 3.85 -7.14 13.59
C LEU A 153 4.17 -6.40 14.89
N ARG A 154 3.30 -5.48 15.33
CA ARG A 154 3.51 -4.74 16.57
C ARG A 154 3.50 -5.66 17.79
N LYS A 155 2.66 -6.71 17.79
CA LYS A 155 2.61 -7.68 18.90
C LYS A 155 3.92 -8.43 19.05
N ASP A 156 4.63 -8.65 17.95
CA ASP A 156 5.86 -9.43 17.91
C ASP A 156 7.12 -8.58 18.12
N LEU A 157 7.13 -7.35 17.60
CA LEU A 157 8.34 -6.53 17.48
C LEU A 157 8.44 -5.38 18.48
N CYS A 158 7.29 -4.87 18.91
CA CYS A 158 7.24 -3.73 19.79
C CYS A 158 6.95 -4.31 21.16
N SER A 159 7.97 -4.31 22.04
CA SER A 159 7.77 -4.57 23.45
C SER A 159 6.55 -3.78 23.93
N GLU A 160 5.68 -4.39 24.74
CA GLU A 160 4.84 -3.60 25.63
C GLU A 160 5.82 -2.87 26.57
N GLY A 161 6.33 -1.72 26.11
CA GLY A 161 7.07 -0.82 26.95
C GLY A 161 6.10 -0.32 27.99
N ASP A 162 6.21 -0.89 29.18
CA ASP A 162 5.81 -0.38 30.48
C ASP A 162 5.08 0.96 30.39
N SER A 163 3.76 0.87 30.42
CA SER A 163 2.94 1.97 30.92
C SER A 163 3.16 2.02 32.44
N ALA A 164 4.18 2.76 32.85
CA ALA A 164 4.32 3.29 34.20
C ALA A 164 4.51 4.81 34.12
#